data_AF-A0A529NXC9-F1
#
_entry.id   AF-A0A529NXC9-F1
#
_cell.length_a   1.000
_cell.length_b   1.000
_cell.length_c   1.000
_cell.angle_alpha   90.00
_cell.angle_beta   90.00
_cell.angle_gamma   90.00
#
_symmetry.space_group_name_H-M   'P 1'
#
loop_
_entity.id
_entity.type
_entity.pdbx_description
1 polymer ?
#
loop_
_entity_poly.entity_id
_entity_poly.type
_entity_poly.pdbx_seq_one_letter_code
_entity_poly.pdbx_strand_id
1 'polypeptide(L)' 'MPAQSIWTLLSWGPDGWSDDIASGVLVTIVLALATLPIGLTIGFFVAFAKQHEEPSLRLAANIYTTVFRGLPELVTL' A
#
# COMPACT_ATOMS: atom_id res chain seq x y z
N MET A 1 34.03 -18.24 10.52
CA MET A 1 33.26 -17.02 10.88
C MET A 1 32.47 -17.36 12.13
N PRO A 2 32.65 -16.66 13.26
CA PRO A 2 31.88 -16.98 14.47
C PRO A 2 30.40 -16.84 14.16
N ALA A 3 29.59 -17.84 14.53
CA ALA A 3 28.15 -17.79 14.36
C ALA A 3 27.61 -16.64 15.21
N GLN A 4 27.31 -15.50 14.58
CA GLN A 4 26.68 -14.38 15.27
C GLN A 4 25.32 -14.85 15.78
N SER A 5 25.13 -14.74 17.08
CA SER A 5 23.88 -15.05 17.76
C SER A 5 22.76 -14.16 17.20
N ILE A 6 21.58 -14.73 16.94
CA ILE A 6 20.38 -13.99 16.49
C ILE A 6 20.10 -12.77 17.37
N TRP A 7 20.41 -12.85 18.66
CA TRP A 7 20.32 -11.76 19.64
C TRP A 7 21.22 -10.56 19.32
N THR A 8 22.37 -10.77 18.68
CA THR A 8 23.28 -9.70 18.24
C THR A 8 22.71 -9.00 17.01
N LEU A 9 22.14 -9.76 16.06
CA LEU A 9 21.47 -9.19 14.87
C LEU A 9 20.21 -8.37 15.25
N LEU A 10 19.50 -8.78 16.31
CA LEU A 10 18.34 -8.07 16.84
C LEU A 10 18.68 -6.95 17.84
N SER A 11 19.97 -6.75 18.17
CA SER A 11 20.37 -5.69 19.09
C SER A 11 20.22 -4.30 18.45
N TRP A 12 20.12 -3.27 19.29
CA TRP A 12 20.18 -1.85 18.90
C TRP A 12 21.64 -1.42 18.84
N GLY A 13 22.06 -0.69 17.80
CA GLY A 13 23.44 -0.24 17.62
C GLY A 13 24.15 -0.75 16.34
N PRO A 14 25.46 -0.45 16.17
CA PRO A 14 26.19 -0.58 14.90
C PRO A 14 26.28 -2.01 14.34
N ASP A 15 26.18 -3.01 15.22
CA ASP A 15 26.29 -4.43 14.89
C ASP A 15 24.90 -5.12 14.74
N GLY A 16 23.80 -4.39 14.92
CA GLY A 16 22.42 -4.89 14.91
C GLY A 16 21.52 -4.18 13.92
N TRP A 17 20.43 -4.83 13.51
CA TRP A 17 19.56 -4.41 12.38
C TRP A 17 18.20 -3.86 12.85
N SER A 18 17.95 -3.88 14.16
CA SER A 18 16.65 -3.51 14.73
C SER A 18 16.29 -2.04 14.46
N ASP A 19 17.28 -1.15 14.44
CA ASP A 19 17.13 0.28 14.12
C ASP A 19 16.69 0.49 12.67
N ASP A 20 17.32 -0.23 11.74
CA ASP A 20 17.00 -0.18 10.31
C ASP A 20 15.60 -0.73 10.02
N ILE A 21 15.22 -1.84 10.67
CA ILE A 21 13.89 -2.42 10.55
C ILE A 21 12.84 -1.45 11.10
N ALA A 22 13.08 -0.85 12.27
CA ALA A 22 12.17 0.13 12.85
C ALA A 22 11.98 1.35 11.92
N SER A 23 13.07 1.84 11.33
CA SER A 23 13.03 2.91 10.32
C SER A 23 12.23 2.51 9.07
N GLY A 24 12.47 1.32 8.52
CA GLY A 24 11.74 0.82 7.36
C GLY A 24 10.23 0.65 7.61
N VAL A 25 9.86 0.16 8.80
CA VAL A 25 8.46 0.09 9.23
C VAL A 25 7.86 1.49 9.33
N LEU A 26 8.59 2.45 9.91
CA LEU A 26 8.12 3.83 10.04
C LEU A 26 7.88 4.47 8.67
N VAL A 27 8.81 4.31 7.73
CA VAL A 27 8.64 4.79 6.35
C VAL A 27 7.42 4.16 5.69
N THR A 28 7.20 2.86 5.87
CA THR A 28 6.03 2.16 5.31
C THR A 28 4.72 2.70 5.88
N ILE A 29 4.66 2.92 7.20
CA ILE A 29 3.49 3.49 7.87
C ILE A 29 3.22 4.90 7.38
N VAL A 30 4.24 5.76 7.33
CA VAL A 30 4.10 7.14 6.86
C VAL A 30 3.62 7.18 5.42
N LEU A 31 4.21 6.34 4.55
CA LEU A 31 3.80 6.24 3.15
C LEU A 31 2.36 5.74 3.00
N ALA A 32 1.97 4.72 3.77
CA ALA A 32 0.60 4.23 3.79
C ALA A 32 -0.39 5.32 4.24
N LEU A 33 -0.07 6.04 5.31
CA LEU A 33 -0.92 7.13 5.81
C LEU A 33 -0.96 8.33 4.86
N ALA A 34 0.13 8.63 4.16
CA ALA A 34 0.16 9.71 3.16
C ALA A 34 -0.68 9.37 1.92
N THR A 35 -0.70 8.10 1.50
CA THR A 35 -1.43 7.65 0.31
C THR A 35 -2.90 7.34 0.58
N LEU A 36 -3.24 6.97 1.82
CA LEU A 36 -4.61 6.68 2.25
C LEU A 36 -5.64 7.79 1.94
N PRO A 37 -5.44 9.07 2.32
CA PRO A 37 -6.42 10.12 2.04
C PRO A 37 -6.61 10.36 0.55
N ILE A 38 -5.56 10.19 -0.25
CA ILE A 38 -5.61 10.34 -1.71
C ILE A 38 -6.46 9.21 -2.31
N GLY A 39 -6.16 7.95 -1.96
CA GLY A 39 -6.91 6.79 -2.43
C GLY A 39 -8.38 6.83 -2.00
N LEU A 40 -8.65 7.28 -0.76
CA LEU A 40 -10.00 7.41 -0.23
C LEU A 40 -10.79 8.52 -0.94
N THR A 41 -10.15 9.65 -1.22
CA THR A 41 -10.78 10.76 -1.97
C THR A 41 -11.17 10.30 -3.38
N ILE A 42 -10.25 9.66 -4.10
CA ILE A 42 -10.52 9.14 -5.45
C ILE A 42 -11.60 8.07 -5.40
N GLY A 43 -11.51 7.11 -4.48
CA GLY A 43 -12.51 6.06 -4.30
C GLY A 43 -13.91 6.61 -3.96
N PHE A 44 -13.96 7.68 -3.16
CA PHE A 44 -15.20 8.37 -2.83
C PHE A 44 -15.84 9.01 -4.07
N PHE A 45 -15.07 9.73 -4.90
CA PHE A 45 -15.59 10.30 -6.15
C PHE A 45 -16.05 9.22 -7.14
N VAL A 46 -15.33 8.10 -7.23
CA VAL A 46 -15.73 6.96 -8.06
C VAL A 46 -17.02 6.33 -7.56
N ALA A 47 -17.18 6.14 -6.25
CA ALA A 47 -18.42 5.64 -5.65
C ALA A 47 -19.59 6.60 -5.86
N PHE A 48 -19.36 7.90 -5.72
CA PHE A 48 -20.32 8.96 -6.00
C PHE A 48 -20.77 8.95 -7.48
N ALA A 49 -19.82 8.81 -8.41
CA ALA A 49 -20.11 8.67 -9.84
C ALA A 49 -20.93 7.42 -10.18
N LYS A 50 -20.77 6.31 -9.43
CA LYS A 50 -21.60 5.11 -9.59
C LYS A 50 -23.04 5.28 -9.09
N GLN A 51 -23.28 6.22 -8.19
CA GLN A 51 -24.60 6.50 -7.61
C GLN A 51 -25.47 7.40 -8.50
N HIS A 52 -24.87 8.15 -9.43
CA HIS A 52 -25.60 8.93 -10.42
C HIS A 52 -26.28 8.04 -11.47
N GLU A 53 -27.49 8.41 -11.89
CA GLU A 53 -28.32 7.68 -12.87
C GLU A 53 -27.74 7.65 -14.30
N GLU A 54 -26.70 8.45 -14.56
CA GLU A 54 -26.12 8.62 -15.89
C GLU A 54 -25.30 7.37 -16.30
N PRO A 55 -25.72 6.63 -17.35
CA PRO A 55 -25.14 5.32 -17.67
C PRO A 55 -23.65 5.36 -18.00
N SER A 56 -23.15 6.47 -18.55
CA SER A 56 -21.75 6.58 -18.97
C SER A 56 -20.78 6.78 -17.79
N LEU A 57 -21.14 7.60 -16.80
CA LEU A 57 -20.38 7.76 -15.55
C LEU A 57 -20.26 6.44 -14.77
N ARG A 58 -21.35 5.67 -14.70
CA ARG A 58 -21.38 4.36 -14.06
C ARG A 58 -20.53 3.32 -14.80
N LEU A 59 -20.51 3.36 -16.14
CA LEU A 59 -19.67 2.49 -16.96
C LEU A 59 -18.19 2.80 -16.75
N ALA A 60 -17.79 4.08 -16.80
CA ALA A 60 -16.41 4.51 -16.58
C ALA A 60 -15.91 4.11 -15.17
N ALA A 61 -16.73 4.32 -14.15
CA ALA A 61 -16.41 3.91 -12.79
C ALA A 61 -16.32 2.38 -12.63
N ASN A 62 -17.19 1.61 -13.28
CA ASN A 62 -17.08 0.15 -13.32
C ASN A 62 -15.77 -0.29 -13.98
N ILE A 63 -15.45 0.22 -15.18
CA ILE A 63 -14.21 -0.10 -15.89
C ILE A 63 -13.00 0.24 -15.01
N TYR A 64 -12.96 1.44 -14.41
CA TYR A 64 -11.89 1.84 -13.51
C TYR A 64 -11.74 0.86 -12.33
N THR A 65 -12.84 0.51 -11.65
CA THR A 65 -12.77 -0.45 -10.55
C THR A 65 -12.43 -1.87 -10.99
N THR A 66 -12.85 -2.32 -12.17
CA THR A 66 -12.57 -3.66 -12.68
C THR A 66 -11.11 -3.79 -13.12
N VAL A 67 -10.57 -2.80 -13.82
CA VAL A 67 -9.18 -2.78 -14.27
C VAL A 67 -8.23 -2.73 -13.07
N PHE A 68 -8.43 -1.78 -12.15
CA PHE A 68 -7.55 -1.65 -10.98
C PHE A 68 -7.71 -2.78 -9.95
N ARG A 69 -8.88 -3.43 -9.85
CA ARG A 69 -9.06 -4.62 -8.99
C ARG A 69 -8.68 -5.93 -9.69
N GLY A 70 -8.66 -5.99 -11.03
CA GLY A 70 -8.40 -7.19 -11.82
C GLY A 70 -6.97 -7.32 -12.36
N LEU A 71 -6.23 -6.22 -12.50
CA LEU A 71 -4.81 -6.23 -12.90
C LEU A 71 -3.79 -6.72 -11.85
N PRO A 72 -4.00 -6.60 -10.52
CA PRO A 72 -3.00 -7.02 -9.54
C PRO A 72 -2.62 -8.50 -9.65
N GLU A 73 -3.53 -9.35 -10.11
CA GLU A 73 -3.35 -10.80 -10.16
C GLU A 73 -2.58 -11.31 -11.39
N LEU A 74 -2.53 -10.53 -12.49
CA LEU A 74 -1.96 -10.99 -13.78
C LEU A 74 -0.55 -10.49 -14.08
N VAL A 75 -0.10 -9.41 -13.42
CA VAL A 75 1.22 -8.80 -13.68
C VAL A 75 2.26 -9.22 -12.63
N THR A 76 1.83 -9.86 -11.54
CA THR A 76 2.69 -10.28 -10.43
C THR A 76 3.11 -11.76 -10.45
N LEU A 77 2.71 -12.52 -11.47
CA LEU A 77 3.30 -13.81 -11.83
C LEU A 77 4.14 -13.66 -13.11
#